data_AF-A0AAP0IB87-F1
#
_entry.id   AF-A0AAP0IB87-F1
#
_cell.length_a   1.000
_cell.length_b   1.000
_cell.length_c   1.000
_cell.angle_alpha   90.00
_cell.angle_beta   90.00
_cell.angle_gamma   90.00
#
_symmetry.space_group_name_H-M   'P 1'
#
loop_
_entity.id
_entity.type
_entity.pdbx_description
1 polymer ?
#
loop_
_entity_poly.entity_id
_entity_poly.type
_entity_poly.pdbx_seq_one_letter_code
_entity_poly.pdbx_strand_id
1 'polypeptide(L)' 'MRRAVDLKEMKGENGLKGFDLFRQQRLYMVSISEKTCEKICKVGGGLEGVETEDEVEESHRGGGSESVK' A
#
# COMPACT_ATOMS: atom_id res chain seq x y z
N MET A 1 5.35 -2.56 5.22
CA MET A 1 4.94 -1.49 4.28
C MET A 1 6.21 -0.81 3.79
N ARG A 2 6.38 -0.62 2.47
CA ARG A 2 7.64 -0.13 1.88
C ARG A 2 7.69 1.40 1.73
N ARG A 3 6.55 2.08 1.85
CA ARG A 3 6.45 3.55 1.86
C ARG A 3 5.29 4.02 2.74
N ALA A 4 5.37 5.28 3.19
CA ALA A 4 4.23 5.95 3.79
C ALA A 4 3.09 6.07 2.76
N VAL A 5 1.85 5.89 3.21
CA VAL A 5 0.66 5.97 2.37
C VAL A 5 -0.02 7.32 2.60
N ASP A 6 -0.29 8.06 1.52
CA ASP A 6 -1.01 9.33 1.62
C ASP A 6 -2.52 9.09 1.82
N LEU A 7 -3.15 9.91 2.66
CA LEU A 7 -4.60 9.82 2.92
C LEU A 7 -5.43 10.02 1.64
N LYS A 8 -4.93 10.79 0.67
CA LYS A 8 -5.55 10.99 -0.65
C LYS A 8 -5.54 9.71 -1.48
N GLU A 9 -4.44 8.96 -1.47
CA GLU A 9 -4.34 7.66 -2.14
C GLU A 9 -5.32 6.67 -1.52
N MET A 10 -5.43 6.64 -0.18
CA MET A 10 -6.39 5.77 0.51
C MET A 10 -7.85 6.14 0.21
N LYS A 11 -8.19 7.43 0.11
CA LYS A 11 -9.57 7.85 -0.25
C LYS A 11 -9.97 7.47 -1.68
N GLY A 12 -9.00 7.37 -2.59
CA GLY A 12 -9.22 7.00 -3.99
C GLY A 12 -9.46 5.50 -4.20
N GLU A 13 -9.03 4.66 -3.26
CA GLU A 13 -9.15 3.21 -3.36
C GLU A 13 -10.61 2.76 -3.16
N ASN A 14 -11.16 1.99 -4.10
CA ASN A 14 -12.56 1.60 -4.11
C ASN A 14 -12.94 0.70 -2.92
N GLY A 15 -11.96 0.05 -2.28
CA GLY A 15 -12.13 -0.77 -1.09
C GLY A 15 -12.01 -0.04 0.25
N LEU A 16 -11.69 1.25 0.24
CA LEU A 16 -11.52 2.09 1.45
C LEU A 16 -12.55 3.23 1.54
N LYS A 17 -13.51 3.27 0.62
CA LYS A 17 -14.61 4.24 0.65
C LYS A 17 -15.47 4.02 1.91
N GLY A 18 -15.62 5.08 2.70
CA GLY A 18 -16.41 5.07 3.93
C GLY A 18 -15.65 4.61 5.18
N PHE A 19 -14.32 4.43 5.09
CA PHE A 19 -13.49 4.10 6.25
C PHE A 19 -13.65 5.17 7.36
N ASP A 20 -13.79 4.72 8.61
CA ASP A 20 -14.16 5.60 9.73
C ASP A 20 -13.12 6.69 10.00
N LEU A 21 -11.86 6.42 9.64
CA LEU A 21 -10.78 7.42 9.65
C LEU A 21 -11.12 8.66 8.80
N PHE A 22 -11.87 8.50 7.71
CA PHE A 22 -12.27 9.63 6.84
C PHE A 22 -13.53 10.34 7.32
N ARG A 23 -14.31 9.70 8.19
CA ARG A 23 -15.59 10.23 8.68
C ARG A 23 -15.44 10.98 10.00
N GLN A 24 -14.48 10.59 10.83
CA GLN A 24 -14.27 11.20 12.14
C GLN A 24 -12.92 11.91 12.24
N GLN A 25 -12.97 13.25 12.28
CA GLN A 25 -11.79 14.12 12.26
C GLN A 25 -10.88 14.01 13.50
N ARG A 26 -11.35 13.41 14.60
CA ARG A 26 -10.64 13.29 15.89
C ARG A 26 -10.58 11.85 16.41
N LEU A 27 -10.55 10.89 15.50
CA LEU A 27 -10.48 9.47 15.85
C LEU A 27 -9.02 9.01 15.84
N TYR A 28 -8.52 8.60 16.99
CA TYR A 28 -7.11 8.22 17.17
C TYR A 28 -6.87 6.70 17.06
N MET A 29 -7.90 5.89 17.26
CA MET A 29 -7.85 4.43 17.11
C MET A 29 -9.11 3.96 16.38
N VAL A 30 -8.91 3.06 15.43
CA VAL A 30 -9.98 2.49 14.60
C VAL A 30 -9.76 1.00 14.53
N SER A 31 -10.82 0.24 14.80
CA SER A 31 -10.84 -1.20 14.53
C SER A 31 -10.96 -1.41 13.03
N ILE A 32 -10.05 -2.20 12.46
CA ILE A 32 -10.01 -2.43 11.01
C ILE A 32 -10.10 -3.94 10.75
N SER A 33 -10.78 -4.33 9.67
CA SER A 33 -10.78 -5.72 9.22
C SER A 33 -9.45 -6.06 8.54
N GLU A 34 -9.07 -7.33 8.56
CA GLU A 34 -7.86 -7.84 7.92
C GLU A 34 -7.81 -7.47 6.43
N LYS A 35 -8.90 -7.69 5.70
CA LYS A 35 -9.04 -7.30 4.28
C LYS A 35 -8.78 -5.82 4.02
N THR A 36 -9.11 -4.95 4.98
CA THR A 36 -8.84 -3.51 4.87
C THR A 36 -7.36 -3.23 5.10
N CYS A 37 -6.76 -3.88 6.09
CA CYS A 37 -5.34 -3.79 6.37
C CYS A 37 -4.50 -4.22 5.17
N GLU A 38 -4.84 -5.35 4.54
CA GLU A 38 -4.15 -5.87 3.35
C GLU A 38 -4.17 -4.87 2.18
N LYS A 39 -5.33 -4.25 1.91
CA LYS A 39 -5.44 -3.24 0.86
C LYS A 39 -4.55 -2.03 1.12
N ILE A 40 -4.55 -1.52 2.36
CA ILE A 40 -3.69 -0.40 2.76
C ILE A 40 -2.22 -0.80 2.60
N CYS A 41 -1.86 -2.03 2.97
CA CYS A 41 -0.51 -2.56 2.78
C CYS A 41 -0.12 -2.61 1.30
N LYS A 42 -1.01 -3.07 0.41
CA LYS A 42 -0.78 -3.08 -1.05
C LYS A 42 -0.52 -1.68 -1.59
N VAL A 43 -1.31 -0.67 -1.19
CA VAL A 43 -1.09 0.74 -1.56
C VAL A 43 0.27 1.26 -1.04
N GLY A 44 0.68 0.80 0.14
CA GLY A 44 2.00 1.07 0.75
C GLY A 44 3.17 0.30 0.16
N GLY A 45 3.00 -0.36 -1.00
CA GLY A 45 4.05 -1.13 -1.66
C GLY A 45 4.25 -2.54 -1.09
N GLY A 46 3.23 -3.09 -0.44
CA GLY A 46 3.22 -4.44 0.12
C GLY A 46 3.79 -4.54 1.54
N LEU A 47 3.54 -5.68 2.18
CA LEU A 47 4.17 -6.06 3.44
C LEU A 47 5.61 -6.53 3.15
N GLU A 48 6.52 -6.20 4.06
CA GLU A 48 7.90 -6.63 3.93
C GLU A 48 8.01 -8.09 4.39
N GLY A 49 8.59 -8.98 3.57
CA GLY A 49 8.71 -10.40 3.88
C GLY A 49 7.44 -11.26 3.69
N VAL A 50 6.37 -10.72 3.11
CA VAL A 50 5.23 -11.52 2.66
C VAL A 50 5.39 -11.78 1.16
N GLU A 51 5.74 -13.01 0.82
CA GLU A 51 5.77 -13.48 -0.56
C GLU A 51 4.33 -13.77 -0.94
N THR A 52 3.62 -12.77 -1.47
CA THR A 52 2.29 -13.03 -2.02
C THR A 52 2.48 -13.82 -3.30
N GLU A 53 2.10 -15.09 -3.27
CA GLU A 53 2.03 -16.01 -4.41
C GLU A 53 0.95 -15.59 -5.42
N ASP A 54 0.76 -14.30 -5.69
CA ASP A 54 -0.07 -13.83 -6.79
C ASP A 54 0.29 -12.38 -7.13
N GLU A 55 0.33 -12.12 -8.44
CA GLU A 55 0.64 -10.88 -9.15
C GLU A 55 2.13 -10.61 -9.47
N VAL A 56 2.58 -11.26 -10.54
CA VAL A 56 3.70 -10.82 -11.38
C VAL A 56 3.27 -9.55 -12.13
N GLU A 57 3.46 -8.37 -11.53
CA GLU A 57 3.47 -7.11 -12.30
C GLU A 57 4.92 -6.82 -12.70
N GLU A 58 5.21 -7.18 -13.95
CA GLU A 58 6.42 -6.85 -14.67
C GLU A 58 6.55 -5.33 -14.77
N SER A 59 7.38 -4.73 -13.92
CA SER A 59 7.93 -3.40 -14.18
C SER A 59 9.38 -3.52 -14.59
N HIS A 60 9.59 -3.55 -15.91
CA HIS A 60 10.84 -3.16 -16.54
C HIS A 60 11.36 -1.85 -15.93
N ARG A 61 12.44 -1.93 -15.16
CA ARG A 61 13.40 -0.81 -15.02
C ARG A 61 14.75 -1.27 -15.49
N GLY A 62 15.06 -0.89 -16.73
CA GLY A 62 16.33 -1.16 -17.36
C GLY A 62 17.50 -0.38 -16.77
N GLY A 63 18.69 -0.90 -17.08
CA GLY A 63 19.84 -0.11 -17.51
C GLY A 63 20.68 0.56 -16.42
N GLY A 64 21.77 -0.10 -16.05
CA GLY A 64 22.86 0.51 -15.29
C GLY A 64 24.07 -0.41 -15.16
N SER A 65 24.63 -0.88 -16.28
CA SER A 65 25.94 -1.54 -16.27
C SER A 65 27.02 -0.45 -16.24
N GLU A 66 27.53 -0.14 -15.06
CA GLU A 66 28.76 0.65 -14.92
C GLU A 66 29.93 -0.33 -14.86
N SER A 67 30.60 -0.50 -15.99
CA SER A 67 31.88 -1.21 -16.07
C SER A 67 32.97 -0.27 -15.54
N VAL A 68 33.47 -0.54 -14.34
CA VAL A 68 34.73 0.05 -13.89
C VAL A 68 35.87 -0.80 -14.45
N LYS A 69 36.83 -0.06 -14.98
CA LYS A 69 37.90 -0.39 -15.92
C LYS A 69 38.98 -1.30 -15.34
#